data_AF-A0A924JTD4-F1
#
_entry.id   AF-A0A924JTD4-F1
#
_cell.length_a   1.000
_cell.length_b   1.000
_cell.length_c   1.000
_cell.angle_alpha   90.00
_cell.angle_beta   90.00
_cell.angle_gamma   90.00
#
_symmetry.space_group_name_H-M   'P 1'
#
loop_
_entity.id
_entity.type
_entity.pdbx_description
1 polymer ?
#
loop_
_entity_poly.entity_id
_entity_poly.type
_entity_poly.pdbx_seq_one_letter_code
_entity_poly.pdbx_strand_id
1 'polypeptide(L)'
;MSESSFSVGIQIGDSKPETHSDLSIDDLIGIVSKADDRMSERIKATEQRLQAVREEVIADPDLAVEYYQLQLARSKADDLLSCDLRDYNPEEQVQRVDLYHRYTELGSALLYADTNFRGSSKFFSVTWPNFKWGPYKFNDKASSAKVWGVNILFQDTWYGGRRLALIGLPYAEFPDLGVFDFNDTASSFLSIP
;
A
#
# COMPACT_ATOMS: atom_id res chain seq x y z
N MET A 1 18.10 5.74 -16.64
CA MET A 1 16.98 5.46 -15.73
C MET A 1 17.52 5.73 -14.33
N SER A 2 17.01 6.75 -13.62
CA SER A 2 17.48 6.98 -12.25
C SER A 2 16.94 5.87 -11.36
N GLU A 3 17.78 5.30 -10.51
CA GLU A 3 17.34 4.41 -9.44
C GLU A 3 16.22 5.11 -8.67
N SER A 4 15.04 4.48 -8.58
CA SER A 4 13.93 5.06 -7.84
C SER A 4 14.28 4.99 -6.36
N SER A 5 14.56 6.12 -5.73
CA SER A 5 14.77 6.19 -4.28
C SER A 5 13.46 5.90 -3.55
N PHE A 6 13.55 5.12 -2.47
CA PHE A 6 12.43 4.80 -1.59
C PHE A 6 12.54 5.58 -0.29
N SER A 7 11.41 6.07 0.20
CA SER A 7 11.21 6.22 1.64
C SER A 7 10.57 4.94 2.18
N VAL A 8 11.03 4.46 3.33
CA VAL A 8 10.58 3.19 3.91
C VAL A 8 10.26 3.41 5.38
N GLY A 9 9.02 3.09 5.76
CA GLY A 9 8.62 2.88 7.14
C GLY A 9 8.45 1.38 7.38
N ILE A 10 9.17 0.82 8.34
CA ILE A 10 9.10 -0.62 8.66
C ILE A 10 8.96 -0.86 10.16
N GLN A 11 8.05 -1.78 10.51
CA GLN A 11 7.97 -2.37 11.84
C GLN A 11 7.93 -3.89 11.73
N ILE A 12 8.81 -4.57 12.49
CA ILE A 12 8.88 -6.03 12.57
C ILE A 12 8.54 -6.46 14.00
N GLY A 13 7.47 -7.24 14.16
CA GLY A 13 6.94 -7.62 15.47
C GLY A 13 6.62 -6.40 16.35
N ASP A 14 6.99 -6.49 17.62
CA ASP A 14 6.74 -5.43 18.63
C ASP A 14 7.84 -4.35 18.68
N SER A 15 8.72 -4.31 17.67
CA SER A 15 9.75 -3.27 17.58
C SER A 15 9.13 -1.89 17.33
N LYS A 16 9.91 -0.83 17.58
CA LYS A 16 9.49 0.52 17.17
C LYS A 16 9.61 0.64 15.65
N PRO A 17 8.70 1.37 14.98
CA PRO A 17 8.84 1.69 13.58
C PRO A 17 10.20 2.35 13.29
N GLU A 18 10.92 1.80 12.33
CA GLU A 18 12.13 2.39 11.78
C GLU A 18 11.81 3.14 10.50
N THR A 19 12.48 4.27 10.30
CA THR A 19 12.35 5.10 9.11
C THR A 19 13.67 5.12 8.37
N HIS A 20 13.63 4.78 7.08
CA HIS A 20 14.76 4.81 6.19
C HIS A 20 14.42 5.68 4.98
N SER A 21 15.38 6.44 4.48
CA SER A 21 15.25 7.29 3.30
C SER A 21 16.33 6.94 2.30
N ASP A 22 16.06 7.22 1.02
CA ASP A 22 16.97 7.01 -0.10
C ASP A 22 17.48 5.57 -0.27
N LEU A 23 16.64 4.59 0.09
CA LEU A 23 16.96 3.18 -0.12
C LEU A 23 16.69 2.74 -1.56
N SER A 24 17.46 1.76 -2.03
CA SER A 24 17.17 1.03 -3.26
C SER A 24 16.17 -0.12 -3.03
N ILE A 25 15.65 -0.70 -4.12
CA ILE A 25 14.79 -1.90 -4.02
C ILE A 25 15.54 -3.10 -3.42
N ASP A 26 16.84 -3.22 -3.71
CA ASP A 26 17.66 -4.32 -3.21
C ASP A 26 17.90 -4.17 -1.70
N ASP A 27 18.05 -2.94 -1.21
CA ASP A 27 18.12 -2.66 0.23
C ASP A 27 16.82 -3.05 0.93
N LEU A 28 15.66 -2.70 0.35
CA LEU A 28 14.35 -3.09 0.87
C LEU A 28 14.23 -4.62 0.97
N ILE A 29 14.60 -5.33 -0.09
CA ILE A 29 14.59 -6.79 -0.11
C ILE A 29 15.53 -7.36 0.96
N GLY A 30 16.74 -6.80 1.10
CA GLY A 30 17.70 -7.24 2.11
C GLY A 30 17.25 -6.98 3.56
N ILE A 31 16.45 -5.94 3.79
CA ILE A 31 15.83 -5.68 5.10
C ILE A 31 14.73 -6.71 5.36
N VAL A 32 13.83 -6.92 4.40
CA VAL A 32 12.69 -7.84 4.55
C VAL A 32 13.14 -9.29 4.64
N SER A 33 14.18 -9.70 3.91
CA SER A 33 14.67 -11.10 3.94
C SER A 33 15.18 -11.52 5.31
N LYS A 34 15.71 -10.57 6.10
CA LYS A 34 16.11 -10.86 7.48
C LYS A 34 14.93 -11.22 8.39
N ALA A 35 13.71 -10.80 8.02
CA ALA A 35 12.48 -11.06 8.76
C ALA A 35 11.64 -12.19 8.14
N ASP A 36 11.53 -12.24 6.80
CA ASP A 36 10.75 -13.21 6.05
C ASP A 36 11.32 -13.42 4.62
N ASP A 37 11.98 -14.55 4.42
CA ASP A 37 12.56 -14.94 3.12
C ASP A 37 11.50 -15.11 2.02
N ARG A 38 10.31 -15.61 2.35
CA ARG A 38 9.25 -15.81 1.35
C ARG A 38 8.71 -14.48 0.85
N MET A 39 8.56 -13.52 1.76
CA MET A 39 8.13 -12.16 1.40
C MET A 39 9.10 -11.50 0.42
N SER A 40 10.39 -11.77 0.55
CA SER A 40 11.42 -11.22 -0.34
C SER A 40 11.29 -11.67 -1.78
N GLU A 41 10.95 -12.95 -2.01
CA GLU A 41 10.67 -13.47 -3.35
C GLU A 41 9.40 -12.81 -3.95
N ARG A 42 8.38 -12.59 -3.10
CA ARG A 42 7.13 -11.93 -3.51
C ARG A 42 7.34 -10.47 -3.88
N ILE A 43 8.22 -9.75 -3.17
CA ILE A 43 8.63 -8.38 -3.53
C ILE A 43 9.25 -8.36 -4.93
N LYS A 44 10.25 -9.23 -5.18
CA LYS A 44 10.91 -9.32 -6.50
C LYS A 44 9.92 -9.60 -7.64
N ALA A 45 9.06 -10.61 -7.45
CA ALA A 45 8.05 -10.97 -8.44
C ALA A 45 7.02 -9.86 -8.67
N THR A 46 6.75 -9.04 -7.65
CA THR A 46 5.82 -7.91 -7.73
C THR A 46 6.44 -6.72 -8.45
N GLU A 47 7.71 -6.41 -8.24
CA GLU A 47 8.41 -5.37 -9.00
C GLU A 47 8.52 -5.71 -10.50
N GLN A 48 8.78 -6.98 -10.84
CA GLN A 48 8.76 -7.43 -12.23
C GLN A 48 7.39 -7.22 -12.88
N ARG A 49 6.30 -7.56 -12.17
CA ARG A 49 4.92 -7.31 -12.61
C ARG A 49 4.64 -5.82 -12.75
N LEU A 50 5.11 -5.01 -11.82
CA LEU A 50 4.94 -3.55 -11.86
C LEU A 50 5.62 -2.94 -13.08
N GLN A 51 6.83 -3.41 -13.39
CA GLN A 51 7.56 -2.95 -14.57
C GLN A 51 6.82 -3.33 -15.85
N ALA A 52 6.32 -4.56 -15.96
CA ALA A 52 5.52 -4.99 -17.10
C ALA A 52 4.24 -4.14 -17.26
N VAL A 53 3.53 -3.83 -16.17
CA VAL A 53 2.37 -2.93 -16.22
C VAL A 53 2.77 -1.55 -16.73
N ARG A 54 3.91 -1.02 -16.28
CA ARG A 54 4.37 0.30 -16.74
C ARG A 54 4.78 0.32 -18.21
N GLU A 55 5.42 -0.74 -18.69
CA GLU A 55 5.95 -0.80 -20.07
C GLU A 55 4.87 -1.16 -21.09
N GLU A 56 4.01 -2.14 -20.78
CA GLU A 56 3.09 -2.74 -21.74
C GLU A 56 1.66 -2.20 -21.57
N VAL A 57 1.19 -2.11 -20.32
CA VAL A 57 -0.22 -1.77 -20.04
C VAL A 57 -0.46 -0.26 -20.11
N ILE A 58 0.45 0.58 -19.60
CA ILE A 58 0.28 2.05 -19.69
C ILE A 58 0.38 2.55 -21.14
N ALA A 59 1.19 1.88 -21.97
CA ALA A 59 1.42 2.29 -23.36
C ALA A 59 0.21 1.99 -24.28
N ASP A 60 -0.62 1.00 -23.92
CA ASP A 60 -1.80 0.59 -24.67
C ASP A 60 -3.09 0.93 -23.90
N PRO A 61 -3.90 1.89 -24.38
CA PRO A 61 -5.14 2.29 -23.72
C PRO A 61 -6.14 1.16 -23.49
N ASP A 62 -6.24 0.19 -24.41
CA ASP A 62 -7.23 -0.89 -24.31
C ASP A 62 -6.82 -1.89 -23.21
N LEU A 63 -5.52 -2.23 -23.15
CA LEU A 63 -4.97 -3.06 -22.07
C LEU A 63 -5.09 -2.37 -20.71
N ALA A 64 -4.89 -1.05 -20.65
CA ALA A 64 -5.09 -0.27 -19.43
C ALA A 64 -6.53 -0.36 -18.90
N VAL A 65 -7.51 -0.28 -19.79
CA VAL A 65 -8.94 -0.44 -19.44
C VAL A 65 -9.22 -1.84 -18.93
N GLU A 66 -8.75 -2.88 -19.63
CA GLU A 66 -8.95 -4.28 -19.21
C GLU A 66 -8.32 -4.55 -17.84
N TYR A 67 -7.08 -4.12 -17.64
CA TYR A 67 -6.38 -4.23 -16.36
C TYR A 67 -7.17 -3.57 -15.23
N TYR A 68 -7.65 -2.34 -15.45
CA TYR A 68 -8.47 -1.65 -14.48
C TYR A 68 -9.76 -2.41 -14.14
N GLN A 69 -10.47 -2.94 -15.14
CA GLN A 69 -11.71 -3.70 -14.91
C GLN A 69 -11.45 -4.94 -14.04
N LEU A 70 -10.32 -5.62 -14.24
CA LEU A 70 -9.91 -6.76 -13.41
C LEU A 70 -9.64 -6.35 -11.96
N GLN A 71 -8.95 -5.24 -11.73
CA GLN A 71 -8.73 -4.74 -10.36
C GLN A 71 -10.04 -4.27 -9.72
N LEU A 72 -10.91 -3.60 -10.48
CA LEU A 72 -12.21 -3.12 -10.00
C LEU A 72 -13.12 -4.26 -9.55
N ALA A 73 -13.08 -5.41 -10.24
CA ALA A 73 -13.84 -6.59 -9.83
C ALA A 73 -13.42 -7.08 -8.43
N ARG A 74 -12.12 -6.97 -8.10
CA ARG A 74 -11.54 -7.38 -6.82
C ARG A 74 -11.75 -6.34 -5.71
N SER A 75 -11.68 -5.05 -6.05
CA SER A 75 -11.77 -3.94 -5.10
C SER A 75 -13.14 -3.74 -4.45
N LYS A 76 -14.20 -4.41 -4.93
CA LYS A 76 -15.54 -4.30 -4.32
C LYS A 76 -15.59 -4.81 -2.88
N ALA A 77 -14.79 -5.83 -2.56
CA ALA A 77 -14.66 -6.33 -1.19
C ALA A 77 -14.08 -5.25 -0.27
N ASP A 78 -13.07 -4.52 -0.75
CA ASP A 78 -12.43 -3.45 0.02
C ASP A 78 -13.37 -2.29 0.32
N ASP A 79 -14.27 -1.92 -0.60
CA ASP A 79 -15.22 -0.84 -0.34
C ASP A 79 -16.27 -1.24 0.71
N LEU A 80 -16.71 -2.50 0.70
CA LEU A 80 -17.59 -3.05 1.74
C LEU A 80 -16.88 -3.06 3.09
N LEU A 81 -15.64 -3.55 3.15
CA LEU A 81 -14.87 -3.56 4.38
C LEU A 81 -14.55 -2.14 4.85
N SER A 82 -14.27 -1.21 3.93
CA SER A 82 -14.11 0.21 4.25
C SER A 82 -15.35 0.82 4.86
N CYS A 83 -16.55 0.35 4.51
CA CYS A 83 -17.79 0.81 5.16
C CYS A 83 -17.93 0.18 6.55
N ASP A 84 -17.67 -1.13 6.68
CA ASP A 84 -17.71 -1.87 7.96
C ASP A 84 -16.75 -1.25 9.00
N LEU A 85 -15.54 -0.87 8.59
CA LEU A 85 -14.49 -0.35 9.47
C LEU A 85 -14.74 1.06 10.02
N ARG A 86 -15.66 1.85 9.44
CA ARG A 86 -15.87 3.26 9.83
C ARG A 86 -16.42 3.41 11.24
N ASP A 87 -17.26 2.47 11.66
CA ASP A 87 -17.98 2.57 12.93
C ASP A 87 -17.19 1.96 14.09
N TYR A 88 -16.06 1.30 13.79
CA TYR A 88 -15.18 0.68 14.77
C TYR A 88 -14.13 1.64 15.28
N ASN A 89 -13.76 1.47 16.55
CA ASN A 89 -12.62 2.17 17.13
C ASN A 89 -11.28 1.59 16.60
N PRO A 90 -10.13 2.26 16.86
CA PRO A 90 -8.85 1.83 16.31
C PRO A 90 -8.45 0.38 16.60
N GLU A 91 -8.71 -0.14 17.80
CA GLU A 91 -8.36 -1.51 18.20
C GLU A 91 -9.29 -2.53 17.53
N GLU A 92 -10.59 -2.22 17.48
CA GLU A 92 -11.60 -3.05 16.80
C GLU A 92 -11.33 -3.16 15.30
N GLN A 93 -10.88 -2.08 14.66
CA GLN A 93 -10.47 -2.09 13.25
C GLN A 93 -9.35 -3.10 13.02
N VAL A 94 -8.34 -3.14 13.89
CA VAL A 94 -7.21 -4.07 13.77
C VAL A 94 -7.70 -5.51 13.88
N GLN A 95 -8.48 -5.81 14.92
CA GLN A 95 -9.03 -7.16 15.12
C GLN A 95 -9.91 -7.61 13.95
N ARG A 96 -10.69 -6.69 13.38
CA ARG A 96 -11.58 -6.98 12.25
C ARG A 96 -10.78 -7.29 10.98
N VAL A 97 -9.73 -6.52 10.71
CA VAL A 97 -8.83 -6.76 9.58
C VAL A 97 -8.01 -8.05 9.78
N ASP A 98 -7.54 -8.33 10.98
CA ASP A 98 -6.84 -9.58 11.29
C ASP A 98 -7.72 -10.80 11.03
N LEU A 99 -9.01 -10.73 11.39
CA LEU A 99 -9.99 -11.78 11.06
C LEU A 99 -10.17 -11.96 9.55
N TYR A 100 -10.11 -10.87 8.78
CA TYR A 100 -10.15 -10.92 7.32
C TYR A 100 -8.88 -11.57 6.73
N HIS A 101 -7.71 -11.25 7.28
CA HIS A 101 -6.43 -11.84 6.86
C HIS A 101 -6.24 -13.31 7.24
N ARG A 102 -6.97 -13.85 8.23
CA ARG A 102 -6.95 -15.31 8.50
C ARG A 102 -7.30 -16.15 7.28
N TYR A 103 -8.01 -15.57 6.31
CA TYR A 103 -8.45 -16.23 5.10
C TYR A 103 -7.79 -15.67 3.84
N THR A 104 -6.92 -14.66 3.95
CA THR A 104 -6.33 -13.95 2.81
C THR A 104 -4.85 -13.62 3.07
N GLU A 105 -3.95 -14.14 2.23
CA GLU A 105 -2.52 -13.78 2.23
C GLU A 105 -2.33 -12.46 1.46
N LEU A 106 -2.87 -11.35 1.97
CA LEU A 106 -2.82 -10.06 1.28
C LEU A 106 -2.10 -9.03 2.15
N GLY A 107 -1.10 -8.36 1.56
CA GLY A 107 -0.70 -7.04 2.05
C GLY A 107 -1.91 -6.11 1.96
N SER A 108 -2.17 -5.36 3.01
CA SER A 108 -3.26 -4.40 2.99
C SER A 108 -2.94 -3.17 3.82
N ALA A 109 -3.67 -2.09 3.54
CA ALA A 109 -3.53 -0.82 4.22
C ALA A 109 -4.89 -0.17 4.45
N LEU A 110 -5.10 0.37 5.64
CA LEU A 110 -6.16 1.32 5.92
C LEU A 110 -5.55 2.72 5.95
N LEU A 111 -5.85 3.51 4.91
CA LEU A 111 -5.33 4.87 4.73
C LEU A 111 -6.33 5.89 5.24
N TYR A 112 -5.84 6.92 5.92
CA TYR A 112 -6.63 7.98 6.53
C TYR A 112 -6.26 9.33 5.94
N ALA A 113 -7.25 10.17 5.69
CA ALA A 113 -7.05 11.48 5.08
C ALA A 113 -6.26 12.43 5.99
N ASP A 114 -6.42 12.29 7.31
CA ASP A 114 -5.73 13.15 8.29
C ASP A 114 -4.70 12.35 9.09
N THR A 115 -3.82 13.06 9.80
CA THR A 115 -2.87 12.46 10.74
C THR A 115 -3.59 11.82 11.93
N ASN A 116 -2.88 10.94 12.64
CA ASN A 116 -3.36 10.23 13.84
C ASN A 116 -4.64 9.43 13.62
N PHE A 117 -4.78 8.82 12.44
CA PHE A 117 -5.88 7.93 12.05
C PHE A 117 -7.25 8.62 12.06
N ARG A 118 -7.30 9.88 11.60
CA ARG A 118 -8.50 10.71 11.57
C ARG A 118 -9.01 10.98 10.16
N GLY A 119 -10.20 11.57 10.08
CA GLY A 119 -10.83 11.92 8.83
C GLY A 119 -11.40 10.72 8.09
N SER A 120 -11.65 10.88 6.79
CA SER A 120 -12.14 9.79 5.95
C SER A 120 -11.06 8.72 5.76
N SER A 121 -11.45 7.44 5.78
CA SER A 121 -10.54 6.32 5.54
C SER A 121 -10.98 5.41 4.40
N LYS A 122 -10.01 4.71 3.81
CA LYS A 122 -10.22 3.68 2.79
C LYS A 122 -9.27 2.51 3.03
N PHE A 123 -9.84 1.30 3.04
CA PHE A 123 -9.10 0.05 3.09
C PHE A 123 -8.68 -0.35 1.68
N PHE A 124 -7.44 -0.79 1.52
CA PHE A 124 -6.88 -1.27 0.27
C PHE A 124 -6.22 -2.62 0.52
N SER A 125 -6.71 -3.68 -0.12
CA SER A 125 -6.02 -4.98 -0.20
C SER A 125 -5.65 -5.34 -1.63
N VAL A 126 -6.17 -4.59 -2.60
CA VAL A 126 -5.93 -4.78 -4.03
C VAL A 126 -5.06 -3.66 -4.57
N THR A 127 -4.06 -4.03 -5.37
CA THR A 127 -3.26 -3.10 -6.16
C THR A 127 -4.16 -2.20 -7.03
N TRP A 128 -4.03 -0.90 -6.84
CA TRP A 128 -4.95 0.09 -7.41
C TRP A 128 -4.21 1.19 -8.16
N PRO A 129 -4.40 1.30 -9.49
CA PRO A 129 -3.59 2.18 -10.33
C PRO A 129 -3.97 3.65 -10.24
N ASN A 130 -5.17 4.01 -9.78
CA ASN A 130 -5.61 5.41 -9.83
C ASN A 130 -6.64 5.73 -8.76
N PHE A 131 -6.22 6.48 -7.76
CA PHE A 131 -7.05 6.84 -6.62
C PHE A 131 -8.20 7.77 -6.99
N LYS A 132 -8.20 8.41 -8.17
CA LYS A 132 -9.34 9.20 -8.68
C LYS A 132 -10.54 8.31 -9.03
N TRP A 133 -10.31 7.02 -9.26
CA TRP A 133 -11.34 6.08 -9.69
C TRP A 133 -12.11 5.48 -8.52
N GLY A 134 -13.35 5.09 -8.80
CA GLY A 134 -14.16 4.32 -7.85
C GLY A 134 -13.61 2.90 -7.73
N PRO A 135 -13.65 2.27 -6.55
CA PRO A 135 -14.52 2.65 -5.43
C PRO A 135 -13.88 3.61 -4.40
N TYR A 136 -12.58 3.87 -4.48
CA TYR A 136 -11.88 4.57 -3.41
C TYR A 136 -12.05 6.09 -3.46
N LYS A 137 -11.89 6.71 -4.65
CA LYS A 137 -11.93 8.19 -4.82
C LYS A 137 -11.12 8.93 -3.73
N PHE A 138 -9.86 8.49 -3.55
CA PHE A 138 -8.99 8.86 -2.44
C PHE A 138 -7.69 9.53 -2.93
N ASN A 139 -7.73 10.28 -4.04
CA ASN A 139 -6.54 10.83 -4.70
C ASN A 139 -5.95 12.03 -3.96
N ASP A 140 -4.62 12.17 -3.99
CA ASP A 140 -3.87 13.23 -3.31
C ASP A 140 -4.29 13.33 -1.83
N LYS A 141 -4.34 12.16 -1.18
CA LYS A 141 -4.70 11.99 0.23
C LYS A 141 -3.71 11.02 0.87
N ALA A 142 -4.06 10.60 2.09
CA ALA A 142 -3.26 9.80 3.00
C ALA A 142 -2.26 10.65 3.78
N SER A 143 -2.59 10.88 5.04
CA SER A 143 -1.74 11.55 6.02
C SER A 143 -1.38 10.61 7.19
N SER A 144 -2.09 9.49 7.35
CA SER A 144 -1.71 8.40 8.24
C SER A 144 -2.18 7.05 7.69
N ALA A 145 -1.55 5.95 8.14
CA ALA A 145 -1.82 4.62 7.64
C ALA A 145 -1.66 3.54 8.72
N LYS A 146 -2.51 2.53 8.63
CA LYS A 146 -2.36 1.25 9.32
C LYS A 146 -2.10 0.18 8.26
N VAL A 147 -1.10 -0.66 8.43
CA VAL A 147 -0.70 -1.61 7.37
C VAL A 147 -0.45 -3.01 7.91
N TRP A 148 -0.73 -3.98 7.05
CA TRP A 148 -0.43 -5.40 7.22
C TRP A 148 0.37 -5.86 6.00
N GLY A 149 1.45 -6.59 6.24
CA GLY A 149 2.36 -7.03 5.18
C GLY A 149 3.15 -5.87 4.57
N VAL A 150 3.48 -6.00 3.29
CA VAL A 150 4.29 -5.03 2.54
C VAL A 150 3.39 -4.28 1.55
N ASN A 151 3.40 -2.96 1.65
CA ASN A 151 2.56 -2.08 0.85
C ASN A 151 3.39 -0.94 0.28
N ILE A 152 3.10 -0.49 -0.94
CA ILE A 152 3.78 0.65 -1.55
C ILE A 152 2.75 1.68 -2.01
N LEU A 153 2.93 2.91 -1.54
CA LEU A 153 2.21 4.09 -2.00
C LEU A 153 3.04 4.84 -3.05
N PHE A 154 2.34 5.41 -4.02
CA PHE A 154 2.92 6.16 -5.11
C PHE A 154 2.29 7.53 -5.21
N GLN A 155 3.12 8.53 -5.43
CA GLN A 155 2.70 9.93 -5.51
C GLN A 155 1.79 10.17 -6.72
N ASP A 156 2.08 9.52 -7.85
CA ASP A 156 1.30 9.67 -9.07
C ASP A 156 0.43 8.45 -9.34
N THR A 157 -0.52 8.60 -10.26
CA THR A 157 -1.31 7.48 -10.78
C THR A 157 -0.42 6.54 -11.60
N TRP A 158 -0.92 5.34 -11.84
CA TRP A 158 -0.23 4.26 -12.56
C TRP A 158 1.16 3.97 -12.00
N TYR A 159 1.25 4.03 -10.67
CA TYR A 159 2.45 3.74 -9.92
C TYR A 159 3.59 4.70 -10.27
N GLY A 160 3.31 5.95 -10.64
CA GLY A 160 4.34 6.93 -10.97
C GLY A 160 4.87 7.71 -9.75
N GLY A 161 5.88 8.55 -10.01
CA GLY A 161 6.39 9.48 -9.02
C GLY A 161 7.17 8.84 -7.87
N ARG A 162 7.21 9.54 -6.74
CA ARG A 162 7.88 9.07 -5.51
C ARG A 162 7.18 7.84 -4.93
N ARG A 163 7.98 7.00 -4.25
CA ARG A 163 7.54 5.73 -3.65
C ARG A 163 7.73 5.76 -2.14
N LEU A 164 6.69 5.35 -1.40
CA LEU A 164 6.75 5.11 0.03
C LEU A 164 6.37 3.66 0.32
N ALA A 165 7.32 2.86 0.81
CA ALA A 165 7.06 1.51 1.27
C ALA A 165 6.65 1.54 2.75
N LEU A 166 5.49 0.97 3.05
CA LEU A 166 4.97 0.81 4.41
C LEU A 166 4.90 -0.68 4.72
N ILE A 167 5.67 -1.09 5.72
CA ILE A 167 5.87 -2.50 6.07
C ILE A 167 5.45 -2.73 7.52
N GLY A 168 4.47 -3.61 7.70
CA GLY A 168 4.03 -4.09 9.01
C GLY A 168 4.00 -5.61 9.03
N LEU A 169 4.96 -6.23 9.69
CA LEU A 169 5.04 -7.69 9.83
C LEU A 169 4.80 -8.06 11.30
N PRO A 170 3.57 -8.44 11.72
CA PRO A 170 2.34 -8.57 10.93
C PRO A 170 1.52 -7.28 10.78
N TYR A 171 1.84 -6.25 11.56
CA TYR A 171 1.07 -5.00 11.64
C TYR A 171 1.99 -3.82 11.96
N ALA A 172 1.67 -2.64 11.42
CA ALA A 172 2.33 -1.38 11.77
C ALA A 172 1.38 -0.19 11.69
N GLU A 173 1.65 0.80 12.55
CA GLU A 173 0.94 2.07 12.60
C GLU A 173 1.86 3.23 12.23
N PHE A 174 1.44 4.03 11.26
CA PHE A 174 2.12 5.24 10.83
C PHE A 174 1.19 6.44 11.05
N PRO A 175 1.25 7.09 12.24
CA PRO A 175 0.33 8.15 12.60
C PRO A 175 0.55 9.46 11.82
N ASP A 176 1.70 9.61 11.17
CA ASP A 176 2.03 10.78 10.36
C ASP A 176 2.91 10.34 9.18
N LEU A 177 2.42 10.46 7.95
CA LEU A 177 3.18 10.18 6.73
C LEU A 177 4.07 11.36 6.31
N GLY A 178 3.87 12.54 6.89
CA GLY A 178 4.71 13.73 6.68
C GLY A 178 6.15 13.53 7.13
N VAL A 179 6.41 12.60 8.06
CA VAL A 179 7.79 12.22 8.46
C VAL A 179 8.60 11.61 7.30
N PHE A 180 7.91 11.11 6.26
CA PHE A 180 8.49 10.60 5.03
C PHE A 180 8.36 11.59 3.85
N ASP A 181 7.92 12.82 4.12
CA ASP A 181 7.59 13.83 3.11
C ASP A 181 6.59 13.28 2.05
N PHE A 182 5.56 12.57 2.53
CA PHE A 182 4.53 11.90 1.73
C PHE A 182 3.12 12.18 2.28
N ASN A 183 2.86 13.43 2.67
CA ASN A 183 1.58 13.84 3.25
C ASN A 183 0.62 14.35 2.16
N ASP A 184 -0.58 13.78 2.08
CA ASP A 184 -1.62 14.15 1.10
C ASP A 184 -1.18 14.02 -0.37
N THR A 185 -0.34 13.03 -0.65
CA THR A 185 0.24 12.83 -1.99
C THR A 185 -0.12 11.49 -2.63
N ALA A 186 -0.73 10.55 -1.91
CA ALA A 186 -0.94 9.21 -2.47
C ALA A 186 -1.97 9.22 -3.60
N SER A 187 -1.60 8.66 -4.75
CA SER A 187 -2.45 8.56 -5.95
C SER A 187 -2.55 7.17 -6.55
N SER A 188 -1.69 6.23 -6.15
CA SER A 188 -1.84 4.81 -6.45
C SER A 188 -1.21 3.92 -5.37
N PHE A 189 -1.60 2.65 -5.35
CA PHE A 189 -1.25 1.69 -4.31
C PHE A 189 -0.90 0.33 -4.89
N LEU A 190 0.13 -0.30 -4.34
CA LEU A 190 0.53 -1.65 -4.65
C LEU A 190 0.53 -2.46 -3.36
N SER A 191 -0.29 -3.51 -3.34
CA SER A 191 -0.23 -4.53 -2.30
C SER A 191 0.71 -5.64 -2.76
N ILE A 192 1.58 -6.08 -1.85
CA ILE A 192 2.39 -7.28 -2.02
C ILE A 192 1.71 -8.39 -1.21
N PRO A 193 1.09 -9.38 -1.87
CA PRO A 193 0.46 -10.51 -1.20
C PRO A 193 1.51 -11.36 -0.48
#